data_AF-A0A2A5NRI6-F1
#
_entry.id   AF-A0A2A5NRI6-F1
#
_cell.length_a   1.000
_cell.length_b   1.000
_cell.length_c   1.000
_cell.angle_alpha   90.00
_cell.angle_beta   90.00
_cell.angle_gamma   90.00
#
_symmetry.space_group_name_H-M   'P 1'
#
loop_
_entity.id
_entity.type
_entity.pdbx_description
1 polymer ?
#
loop_
_entity_poly.entity_id
_entity_poly.type
_entity_poly.pdbx_seq_one_letter_code
_entity_poly.pdbx_strand_id
1 'polypeptide(L)' 'MDDERFFQLCARFERSTARLLRDPHYGPIIRSDGSLAELEEMRIERREREERARARELRAEASLAEG' A
#
# COMPACT_ATOMS: atom_id res chain seq x y z
N MET A 1 -8.91 10.14 1.90
CA MET A 1 -8.95 8.68 2.06
C MET A 1 -8.24 8.35 3.37
N ASP A 2 -8.89 7.65 4.29
CA ASP A 2 -8.26 7.15 5.52
C ASP A 2 -7.26 6.03 5.24
N ASP A 3 -6.42 5.71 6.22
CA ASP A 3 -5.33 4.73 6.06
C ASP A 3 -5.87 3.31 5.82
N GLU A 4 -7.00 2.94 6.44
CA GLU A 4 -7.60 1.62 6.27
C GLU A 4 -8.09 1.41 4.83
N ARG A 5 -8.85 2.37 4.28
CA ARG A 5 -9.32 2.33 2.89
C ARG A 5 -8.15 2.34 1.91
N PHE A 6 -7.09 3.08 2.22
CA PHE A 6 -5.89 3.08 1.39
C PHE A 6 -5.21 1.70 1.39
N PHE A 7 -5.05 1.06 2.54
CA PHE A 7 -4.47 -0.28 2.64
C PHE A 7 -5.30 -1.34 1.92
N GLN A 8 -6.63 -1.27 2.04
CA GLN A 8 -7.54 -2.15 1.30
C GLN A 8 -7.41 -1.97 -0.21
N LEU A 9 -7.30 -0.72 -0.68
CA LEU A 9 -7.08 -0.40 -2.09
C LEU A 9 -5.74 -0.95 -2.59
N CYS A 10 -4.65 -0.68 -1.86
CA CYS A 10 -3.31 -1.18 -2.19
C CYS A 10 -3.30 -2.71 -2.28
N ALA A 11 -3.87 -3.41 -1.30
CA ALA A 11 -3.95 -4.88 -1.31
C ALA A 11 -4.82 -5.43 -2.46
N ARG A 12 -5.89 -4.71 -2.83
CA ARG A 12 -6.68 -5.07 -4.02
C ARG A 12 -5.86 -4.91 -5.29
N PHE A 13 -5.11 -3.82 -5.41
CA PHE A 13 -4.27 -3.55 -6.58
C PHE A 13 -3.17 -4.60 -6.72
N GLU A 14 -2.44 -4.92 -5.63
CA GLU A 14 -1.43 -5.97 -5.61
C GLU A 14 -1.95 -7.32 -6.12
N ARG A 15 -3.11 -7.75 -5.63
CA ARG A 15 -3.72 -9.03 -6.05
C ARG A 15 -4.15 -9.01 -7.51
N SER A 16 -4.79 -7.93 -7.96
CA SER A 16 -5.24 -7.79 -9.34
C SER A 16 -4.06 -7.78 -10.30
N THR A 17 -3.04 -6.96 -10.03
CA THR A 17 -1.84 -6.85 -10.86
C THR A 17 -1.10 -8.18 -10.94
N ALA A 18 -0.92 -8.88 -9.82
CA ALA A 18 -0.28 -10.19 -9.81
C ALA A 18 -1.05 -11.25 -10.62
N ARG A 19 -2.39 -11.21 -10.59
CA ARG A 19 -3.24 -12.08 -11.40
C ARG A 19 -3.11 -11.74 -12.89
N LEU A 20 -3.21 -10.46 -13.25
CA LEU A 20 -3.18 -10.01 -14.65
C LEU A 20 -1.81 -10.19 -15.29
N LEU A 21 -0.72 -10.06 -14.54
CA LEU A 21 0.64 -10.34 -15.02
C LEU A 21 0.84 -11.78 -15.52
N ARG A 22 0.06 -12.73 -14.99
CA ARG A 22 0.09 -14.15 -15.39
C ARG A 22 -0.82 -14.46 -16.57
N ASP A 23 -1.71 -13.54 -16.92
CA ASP A 23 -2.63 -13.71 -18.03
C ASP A 23 -1.91 -13.46 -19.36
N PRO A 24 -2.03 -14.36 -20.37
CA PRO A 24 -1.35 -14.21 -21.65
C PRO A 24 -1.74 -12.95 -22.43
N HIS A 25 -2.97 -12.46 -22.26
CA HIS A 25 -3.50 -11.30 -22.98
C HIS A 25 -3.28 -10.01 -22.19
N TYR A 26 -3.53 -10.02 -20.89
CA TYR A 26 -3.41 -8.82 -20.05
C TYR A 26 -2.01 -8.58 -19.49
N GLY A 27 -1.20 -9.63 -19.35
CA GLY A 27 0.16 -9.53 -18.81
C GLY A 27 1.07 -8.59 -19.60
N PRO A 28 1.09 -8.62 -20.95
CA PRO A 28 1.82 -7.64 -21.75
C PRO A 28 1.37 -6.20 -21.51
N ILE A 29 0.06 -5.97 -21.35
CA ILE A 29 -0.51 -4.63 -21.12
C ILE A 29 0.00 -4.08 -19.79
N ILE A 30 -0.18 -4.83 -18.70
CA ILE A 30 0.26 -4.43 -17.34
C ILE A 30 1.76 -4.14 -17.27
N ARG A 31 2.58 -4.84 -18.06
CA ARG A 31 4.04 -4.58 -18.14
C ARG A 31 4.39 -3.26 -18.84
N SER A 32 3.49 -2.73 -19.67
CA SER A 32 3.75 -1.60 -20.56
C SER A 32 2.96 -0.33 -20.21
N ASP A 33 1.86 -0.44 -19.46
CA ASP A 33 0.90 0.64 -19.24
C ASP A 33 1.21 1.52 -18.01
N GLY A 34 2.26 1.21 -17.25
CA GLY A 34 2.64 1.95 -16.04
C GLY A 34 2.04 1.41 -14.74
N SER A 35 1.14 0.41 -14.79
CA SER A 35 0.50 -0.16 -13.60
C SER A 35 1.49 -0.69 -12.56
N LEU A 36 2.66 -1.16 -12.99
CA LEU A 36 3.73 -1.61 -12.09
C LEU A 36 4.41 -0.46 -11.35
N ALA A 37 4.59 0.68 -12.00
CA ALA A 37 5.16 1.88 -11.38
C ALA A 37 4.17 2.45 -10.37
N GLU A 38 2.88 2.57 -10.73
CA GLU A 38 1.84 2.99 -9.80
C GLU A 38 1.75 2.08 -8.57
N LEU A 39 1.84 0.76 -8.77
CA LEU A 39 1.81 -0.17 -7.65
C LEU A 39 3.02 0.00 -6.71
N GLU A 40 4.19 0.32 -7.26
CA GLU A 40 5.38 0.57 -6.46
C GLU A 40 5.27 1.88 -5.67
N GLU A 41 4.73 2.94 -6.27
CA GLU A 41 4.42 4.20 -5.57
C GLU A 41 3.43 3.97 -4.42
N MET A 42 2.38 3.19 -4.65
CA MET A 42 1.42 2.82 -3.61
C MET A 42 2.06 2.07 -2.44
N ARG A 43 3.05 1.21 -2.71
CA ARG A 43 3.80 0.48 -1.66
C ARG A 43 4.66 1.41 -0.82
N ILE A 44 5.29 2.40 -1.44
CA ILE A 44 6.07 3.42 -0.74
C ILE A 44 5.14 4.22 0.17
N GLU A 45 4.04 4.74 -0.35
CA GLU A 45 3.07 5.51 0.44
C GLU A 45 2.48 4.67 1.57
N ARG A 46 2.20 3.39 1.32
CA ARG A 46 1.71 2.46 2.35
C ARG A 46 2.70 2.37 3.51
N ARG A 47 3.99 2.19 3.23
CA ARG A 47 5.04 2.11 4.25
C ARG A 47 5.12 3.40 5.07
N GLU A 48 5.08 4.57 4.42
CA GLU A 48 5.10 5.86 5.12
C GLU A 48 3.88 6.07 6.02
N ARG A 49 2.71 5.57 5.61
CA ARG A 49 1.50 5.59 6.43
C ARG A 49 1.60 4.64 7.62
N GLU A 50 2.14 3.43 7.42
CA GLU A 50 2.41 2.48 8.50
C GLU A 50 3.40 3.05 9.52
N GLU A 51 4.47 3.70 9.07
CA GLU A 51 5.46 4.37 9.94
C GLU A 51 4.82 5.52 10.72
N ARG A 52 3.97 6.33 10.08
CA ARG A 52 3.22 7.40 10.77
C ARG A 52 2.23 6.85 11.80
N ALA A 53 1.55 5.74 11.50
CA ALA A 53 0.64 5.09 12.44
C ALA A 53 1.42 4.58 13.68
N ARG A 54 2.53 3.87 13.46
CA ARG A 54 3.41 3.41 14.56
C ARG A 54 3.96 4.57 15.39
N ALA A 55 4.35 5.68 14.77
CA ALA A 55 4.83 6.85 15.49
C ALA A 55 3.74 7.50 16.37
N ARG A 56 2.47 7.44 15.95
CA ARG A 56 1.34 7.90 16.77
C ARG A 56 1.09 6.96 17.96
N GLU A 57 1.13 5.66 17.74
CA GLU A 57 0.99 4.64 18.80
C GLU A 57 2.08 4.80 19.87
N LEU A 58 3.34 4.90 19.47
CA LEU A 58 4.46 5.10 20.40
C LEU A 58 4.33 6.38 21.23
N ARG A 59 3.85 7.48 20.63
CA ARG A 59 3.59 8.72 21.37
C ARG A 59 2.43 8.58 22.35
N ALA A 60 1.37 7.85 21.97
CA ALA A 60 0.25 7.58 22.85
C ALA A 60 0.67 6.72 24.04
N GLU A 61 1.46 5.67 23.81
CA GLU A 61 2.03 4.83 24.86
C GLU A 61 2.95 5.61 25.81
N ALA A 62 3.84 6.45 25.29
CA ALA A 62 4.70 7.31 26.10
C ALA A 62 3.88 8.28 26.97
N SER A 63 2.83 8.89 26.40
CA SER A 63 1.95 9.80 27.12
C SER A 63 1.12 9.11 28.21
N LEU A 64 0.86 7.80 28.09
CA LEU A 64 0.19 7.00 29.11
C LEU A 64 1.15 6.53 30.22
N ALA A 65 2.44 6.43 29.93
CA ALA A 65 3.46 5.99 30.88
C ALA A 65 4.02 7.13 31.77
N GLU A 66 3.88 8.39 31.34
CA GLU A 66 4.33 9.58 32.08
C GLU A 66 3.26 10.23 32.98
N GLY A 67 2.03 9.72 32.99
CA GLY A 67 0.90 10.20 33.80
C GLY A 67 0.51 9.24 34.92
#